data_AF-A0A6B2XTK2-F1
#
_entry.id   AF-A0A6B2XTK2-F1
#
_cell.length_a   1.000
_cell.length_b   1.000
_cell.length_c   1.000
_cell.angle_alpha   90.00
_cell.angle_beta   90.00
_cell.angle_gamma   90.00
#
_symmetry.space_group_name_H-M   'P 1'
#
loop_
_entity.id
_entity.type
_entity.pdbx_description
1 polymer ?
#
loop_
_entity_poly.entity_id
_entity_poly.type
_entity_poly.pdbx_seq_one_letter_code
_entity_poly.pdbx_strand_id
1 'polypeptide(L)'
;CTPYWNGDTGQPVSASVFGADFAAIRSRGGDVIPSFGGYAADNGGTEIADSCTSVDAIAAAYEKVITTYEVSRLDTDIEDNSLTNKAGIDRRNQAIKKVQDWAAANGRPLQVSYTLPTTTSGLASSGLAVLKSARTAGAQV
;
A
#
# COMPACT_ATOMS: atom_id res chain seq x y z
N CYS A 1 -9.70 -2.36 -9.27
CA CYS A 1 -9.26 -1.62 -8.08
C CYS A 1 -9.84 -2.26 -6.80
N THR A 2 -9.86 -3.59 -6.72
CA THR A 2 -10.42 -4.31 -5.56
C THR A 2 -9.29 -5.09 -4.92
N PRO A 3 -8.90 -4.79 -3.67
CA PRO A 3 -7.83 -5.52 -3.00
C PRO A 3 -8.33 -6.89 -2.53
N TYR A 4 -7.49 -7.89 -2.76
CA TYR A 4 -7.63 -9.26 -2.29
C TYR A 4 -6.33 -9.66 -1.61
N TRP A 5 -6.43 -10.41 -0.53
CA TRP A 5 -5.25 -10.99 0.09
C TRP A 5 -4.65 -12.02 -0.85
N ASN A 6 -3.33 -11.96 -1.04
CA ASN A 6 -2.59 -12.86 -1.93
C ASN A 6 -3.09 -12.88 -3.39
N GLY A 7 -3.87 -11.87 -3.82
CA GLY A 7 -4.55 -11.88 -5.12
C GLY A 7 -5.67 -12.91 -5.25
N ASP A 8 -6.05 -13.61 -4.17
CA ASP A 8 -7.07 -14.65 -4.16
C ASP A 8 -8.47 -14.03 -4.01
N THR A 9 -9.33 -14.22 -5.01
CA THR A 9 -10.70 -13.69 -4.99
C THR A 9 -11.58 -14.31 -3.91
N GLY A 10 -11.21 -15.49 -3.39
CA GLY A 10 -11.79 -16.10 -2.20
C GLY A 10 -11.37 -15.47 -0.88
N GLN A 11 -10.36 -14.58 -0.90
CA GLN A 11 -9.84 -13.86 0.27
C GLN A 11 -10.00 -12.33 0.11
N PRO A 12 -11.25 -11.82 0.04
CA PRO A 12 -11.47 -10.39 -0.03
C PRO A 12 -11.02 -9.69 1.26
N VAL A 13 -10.71 -8.39 1.16
CA VAL A 13 -10.57 -7.53 2.35
C VAL A 13 -11.89 -7.53 3.12
N SER A 14 -11.93 -8.29 4.21
CA SER A 14 -13.05 -8.55 5.11
C SER A 14 -12.55 -9.03 6.47
N ALA A 15 -13.26 -8.67 7.54
CA ALA A 15 -12.99 -9.17 8.89
C ALA A 15 -13.11 -10.70 8.99
N SER A 16 -13.89 -11.34 8.10
CA SER A 16 -14.05 -12.80 8.07
C SER A 16 -12.81 -13.57 7.58
N VAL A 17 -11.86 -12.90 6.92
CA VAL A 17 -10.66 -13.56 6.37
C VAL A 17 -9.53 -13.55 7.39
N PHE A 18 -9.07 -12.36 7.81
CA PHE A 18 -7.96 -12.21 8.76
C PHE A 18 -8.31 -11.43 10.04
N GLY A 19 -9.57 -11.06 10.26
CA GLY A 19 -9.95 -10.25 11.42
C GLY A 19 -9.63 -10.93 12.77
N ALA A 20 -9.78 -12.25 12.85
CA ALA A 20 -9.43 -13.03 14.04
C ALA A 20 -7.92 -12.98 14.35
N ASP A 21 -7.07 -13.05 13.33
CA ASP A 21 -5.62 -12.99 13.49
C ASP A 21 -5.16 -11.60 13.96
N PHE A 22 -5.72 -10.54 13.37
CA PHE A 22 -5.46 -9.16 13.80
C PHE A 22 -5.86 -8.94 15.25
N ALA A 23 -7.04 -9.44 15.65
CA ALA A 23 -7.50 -9.39 17.04
C ALA A 23 -6.59 -10.19 17.98
N ALA A 24 -6.13 -11.38 17.56
CA ALA A 24 -5.22 -12.21 18.34
C ALA A 24 -3.87 -11.51 18.57
N ILE A 25 -3.29 -10.89 17.54
CA ILE A 25 -2.04 -10.11 17.67
C ILE A 25 -2.23 -8.93 18.64
N ARG A 26 -3.32 -8.19 18.51
CA ARG A 26 -3.65 -7.04 19.38
C ARG A 26 -3.92 -7.43 20.82
N SER A 27 -4.55 -8.58 21.05
CA SER A 27 -4.77 -9.12 22.40
C SER A 27 -3.47 -9.43 23.15
N ARG A 28 -2.34 -9.53 22.43
CA ARG A 28 -1.00 -9.75 22.96
C ARG A 28 -0.13 -8.49 22.97
N GLY A 29 -0.72 -7.31 22.73
CA GLY A 29 -0.04 -6.02 22.76
C GLY A 29 0.69 -5.63 21.49
N GLY A 30 0.51 -6.36 20.38
CA GLY A 30 1.05 -6.01 19.07
C GLY A 30 0.05 -5.28 18.16
N ASP A 31 0.47 -4.97 16.93
CA ASP A 31 -0.41 -4.52 15.85
C ASP A 31 0.16 -4.97 14.48
N VAL A 32 -0.61 -4.80 13.40
CA VAL A 32 -0.32 -5.33 12.07
C VAL A 32 -0.12 -4.20 11.06
N ILE A 33 0.76 -4.42 10.07
CA ILE A 33 0.92 -3.55 8.89
C ILE A 33 0.55 -4.38 7.65
N PRO A 34 -0.65 -4.19 7.08
CA PRO A 34 -1.00 -4.79 5.80
C PRO A 34 -0.10 -4.24 4.69
N SER A 35 0.48 -5.13 3.89
CA SER A 35 1.34 -4.78 2.75
C SER A 35 0.60 -4.97 1.42
N PHE A 36 0.82 -4.03 0.49
CA PHE A 36 0.37 -4.08 -0.90
C PHE A 36 1.56 -4.27 -1.83
N GLY A 37 1.39 -5.05 -2.90
CA GLY A 37 2.40 -5.27 -3.92
C GLY A 37 3.14 -6.59 -3.72
N GLY A 38 4.46 -6.54 -3.75
CA GLY A 38 5.35 -7.68 -3.68
C GLY A 38 5.55 -8.36 -5.05
N TYR A 39 6.65 -9.10 -5.18
CA TYR A 39 7.14 -9.67 -6.45
C TYR A 39 6.05 -10.26 -7.36
N ALA A 40 5.14 -11.08 -6.82
CA ALA A 40 4.11 -11.74 -7.64
C ALA A 40 3.10 -10.74 -8.23
N ALA A 41 2.70 -9.72 -7.48
CA ALA A 41 1.76 -8.72 -7.95
C ALA A 41 2.42 -7.79 -8.97
N ASP A 42 3.67 -7.43 -8.73
CA ASP A 42 4.42 -6.47 -9.51
C ASP A 42 4.86 -7.08 -10.84
N ASN A 43 5.38 -8.31 -10.81
CA ASN A 43 5.70 -9.07 -12.02
C ASN A 43 4.43 -9.47 -12.80
N GLY A 44 3.33 -9.79 -12.10
CA GLY A 44 2.05 -10.15 -12.70
C GLY A 44 1.23 -8.96 -13.23
N GLY A 45 1.65 -7.72 -12.98
CA GLY A 45 0.91 -6.51 -13.36
C GLY A 45 -0.41 -6.34 -12.60
N THR A 46 -0.58 -7.02 -11.46
CA THR A 46 -1.78 -6.95 -10.60
C THR A 46 -1.58 -6.07 -9.38
N GLU A 47 -0.39 -5.49 -9.18
CA GLU A 47 -0.18 -4.42 -8.20
C GLU A 47 -1.26 -3.34 -8.37
N ILE A 48 -1.68 -2.74 -7.26
CA ILE A 48 -2.92 -1.96 -7.25
C ILE A 48 -2.84 -0.74 -8.17
N ALA A 49 -1.69 -0.07 -8.24
CA ALA A 49 -1.49 1.02 -9.18
C ALA A 49 -1.10 0.51 -10.57
N ASP A 50 -0.59 -0.70 -10.77
CA ASP A 50 -0.34 -1.21 -12.12
C ASP A 50 -1.64 -1.62 -12.84
N SER A 51 -2.58 -2.22 -12.10
CA SER A 51 -3.84 -2.75 -12.63
C SER A 51 -5.03 -1.79 -12.60
N CYS A 52 -5.01 -0.77 -11.73
CA CYS A 52 -6.07 0.22 -11.61
C CYS A 52 -5.57 1.60 -12.05
N THR A 53 -6.28 2.29 -12.95
CA THR A 53 -5.85 3.61 -13.45
C THR A 53 -6.47 4.81 -12.73
N SER A 54 -7.41 4.61 -11.82
CA SER A 54 -8.07 5.69 -11.06
C SER A 54 -7.42 5.89 -9.70
N VAL A 55 -6.84 7.08 -9.48
CA VAL A 55 -6.23 7.48 -8.20
C VAL A 55 -7.23 7.41 -7.05
N ASP A 56 -8.47 7.87 -7.27
CA ASP A 56 -9.52 7.82 -6.24
C ASP A 56 -9.92 6.39 -5.88
N ALA A 57 -9.98 5.49 -6.86
CA ALA A 57 -10.30 4.10 -6.60
C ALA A 57 -9.16 3.38 -5.85
N ILE A 58 -7.90 3.76 -6.09
CA ILE A 58 -6.75 3.25 -5.33
C ILE A 58 -6.81 3.77 -3.88
N ALA A 59 -7.08 5.07 -3.68
CA ALA A 59 -7.21 5.63 -2.34
C ALA A 59 -8.34 4.96 -1.54
N ALA A 60 -9.51 4.77 -2.17
CA ALA A 60 -10.63 4.06 -1.56
C ALA A 60 -10.30 2.60 -1.20
N ALA A 61 -9.42 1.93 -1.97
CA ALA A 61 -8.94 0.59 -1.63
C ALA A 61 -8.02 0.58 -0.40
N TYR A 62 -7.15 1.59 -0.24
CA TYR A 62 -6.37 1.78 0.98
C TYR A 62 -7.28 2.06 2.18
N GLU A 63 -8.23 2.98 2.04
CA GLU A 63 -9.24 3.28 3.06
C GLU A 63 -10.02 2.03 3.49
N LYS A 64 -10.39 1.17 2.53
CA LYS A 64 -11.08 -0.09 2.81
C LYS A 64 -10.25 -1.00 3.72
N VAL A 65 -8.96 -1.18 3.45
CA VAL A 65 -8.09 -2.00 4.33
C VAL A 65 -7.94 -1.35 5.70
N ILE A 66 -7.71 -0.04 5.73
CA ILE A 66 -7.56 0.74 6.97
C ILE A 66 -8.78 0.62 7.89
N THR A 67 -9.98 0.72 7.32
CA THR A 67 -11.25 0.67 8.08
C THR A 67 -11.70 -0.76 8.37
N THR A 68 -11.45 -1.72 7.48
CA THR A 68 -11.81 -3.13 7.74
C THR A 68 -11.06 -3.70 8.93
N TYR A 69 -9.78 -3.33 9.08
CA TYR A 69 -8.90 -3.87 10.11
C TYR A 69 -8.54 -2.87 11.20
N GLU A 70 -9.05 -1.63 11.14
CA GLU A 70 -8.73 -0.55 12.08
C GLU A 70 -7.22 -0.38 12.27
N VAL A 71 -6.45 -0.38 11.18
CA VAL A 71 -4.98 -0.21 11.23
C VAL A 71 -4.58 1.26 11.10
N SER A 72 -3.44 1.61 11.67
CA SER A 72 -2.82 2.94 11.59
C SER A 72 -1.59 2.98 10.67
N ARG A 73 -1.26 1.84 10.04
CA ARG A 73 -0.07 1.68 9.20
C ARG A 73 -0.42 0.83 7.99
N LEU A 74 0.07 1.24 6.83
CA LEU A 74 0.10 0.43 5.61
C LEU A 74 1.55 0.28 5.14
N ASP A 75 1.82 -0.74 4.36
CA ASP A 75 3.09 -0.93 3.66
C ASP A 75 2.83 -1.05 2.15
N THR A 76 3.73 -0.47 1.36
CA THR A 76 3.77 -0.69 -0.08
C THR A 76 5.11 -1.33 -0.41
N ASP A 77 5.07 -2.60 -0.79
CA ASP A 77 6.22 -3.36 -1.25
C ASP A 77 6.29 -3.27 -2.77
N ILE A 78 7.17 -2.38 -3.26
CA ILE A 78 7.29 -2.07 -4.69
C ILE A 78 8.59 -2.64 -5.22
N GLU A 79 8.44 -3.56 -6.15
CA GLU A 79 9.46 -4.42 -6.70
C GLU A 79 9.38 -4.45 -8.25
N ASP A 80 10.34 -5.17 -8.85
CA ASP A 80 10.35 -5.59 -10.26
C ASP A 80 9.79 -4.56 -11.28
N ASN A 81 8.78 -4.94 -12.07
CA ASN A 81 8.22 -4.11 -13.14
C ASN A 81 7.57 -2.81 -12.60
N SER A 82 7.04 -2.83 -11.39
CA SER A 82 6.38 -1.69 -10.75
C SER A 82 7.36 -0.58 -10.38
N LEU A 83 8.65 -0.88 -10.23
CA LEU A 83 9.72 0.10 -9.98
C LEU A 83 10.08 0.95 -11.20
N THR A 84 9.68 0.54 -12.40
CA THR A 84 9.95 1.28 -13.65
C THR A 84 8.69 1.76 -14.36
N ASN A 85 7.51 1.32 -13.92
CA ASN A 85 6.23 1.83 -14.37
C ASN A 85 5.95 3.25 -13.81
N LYS A 86 6.47 4.28 -14.48
CA LYS A 86 6.31 5.68 -14.05
C LYS A 86 4.84 6.07 -13.80
N ALA A 87 3.92 5.65 -14.68
CA ALA A 87 2.51 5.98 -14.53
C ALA A 87 1.89 5.31 -13.29
N GLY A 88 2.27 4.06 -13.00
CA GLY A 88 1.89 3.36 -11.77
C GLY A 88 2.43 4.05 -10.52
N ILE A 89 3.73 4.36 -10.51
CA ILE A 89 4.40 5.06 -9.41
C ILE A 89 3.70 6.39 -9.07
N ASP A 90 3.45 7.23 -10.07
CA ASP A 90 2.83 8.54 -9.84
C ASP A 90 1.40 8.39 -9.29
N ARG A 91 0.60 7.49 -9.86
CA ARG A 91 -0.78 7.25 -9.40
C ARG A 91 -0.81 6.68 -7.99
N ARG A 92 0.08 5.74 -7.66
CA ARG A 92 0.22 5.15 -6.32
C ARG A 92 0.47 6.23 -5.28
N ASN A 93 1.46 7.09 -5.53
CA ASN A 93 1.85 8.14 -4.59
C ASN A 93 0.79 9.25 -4.47
N GLN A 94 0.09 9.59 -5.55
CA GLN A 94 -1.07 10.48 -5.48
C GLN A 94 -2.20 9.88 -4.62
N ALA A 95 -2.45 8.58 -4.74
CA ALA A 95 -3.45 7.88 -3.92
C ALA A 95 -3.03 7.79 -2.45
N ILE A 96 -1.74 7.56 -2.17
CA ILE A 96 -1.17 7.60 -0.82
C ILE A 96 -1.38 8.97 -0.17
N LYS A 97 -1.12 10.06 -0.90
CA LYS A 97 -1.41 11.41 -0.40
C LYS A 97 -2.89 11.59 -0.06
N LYS A 98 -3.79 11.15 -0.95
CA LYS A 98 -5.23 11.24 -0.72
C LYS A 98 -5.68 10.48 0.54
N VAL A 99 -5.20 9.25 0.75
CA VAL A 99 -5.56 8.49 1.95
C VAL A 99 -4.93 9.06 3.22
N GLN A 100 -3.74 9.65 3.16
CA GLN A 100 -3.15 10.40 4.27
C GLN A 100 -4.01 11.63 4.64
N ASP A 101 -4.50 12.37 3.66
CA ASP A 101 -5.39 13.53 3.89
C ASP A 101 -6.74 13.10 4.45
N TRP A 102 -7.33 12.04 3.90
CA TRP A 102 -8.54 11.44 4.43
C TRP A 102 -8.36 11.00 5.88
N ALA A 103 -7.25 10.32 6.21
CA ALA A 103 -6.98 9.86 7.57
C ALA A 103 -6.85 11.04 8.54
N ALA A 104 -6.11 12.08 8.15
CA ALA A 104 -5.95 13.31 8.94
C ALA A 104 -7.31 14.01 9.16
N ALA A 105 -8.13 14.15 8.12
CA ALA A 105 -9.46 14.75 8.20
C ALA A 105 -10.42 13.97 9.13
N ASN A 106 -10.20 12.66 9.29
CA ASN A 106 -10.98 11.79 10.18
C ASN A 106 -10.31 11.55 11.54
N GLY A 107 -9.25 12.29 11.89
CA GLY A 107 -8.58 12.15 13.18
C GLY A 107 -7.85 10.82 13.38
N ARG A 108 -7.49 10.13 12.29
CA ARG A 108 -6.81 8.83 12.32
C ARG A 108 -5.31 9.04 12.05
N PRO A 109 -4.41 8.56 12.93
CA PRO A 109 -3.00 8.52 12.59
C PRO A 109 -2.79 7.49 11.47
N LEU A 110 -2.06 7.87 10.42
CA LEU A 110 -1.68 6.98 9.34
C LEU A 110 -0.20 7.16 8.99
N GLN A 111 0.55 6.05 9.02
CA GLN A 111 1.88 5.95 8.43
C GLN A 111 1.82 5.02 7.22
N VAL A 112 2.54 5.37 6.15
CA VAL A 112 2.76 4.48 5.02
C VAL A 112 4.24 4.14 4.95
N SER A 113 4.56 2.86 5.09
CA SER A 113 5.89 2.29 4.91
C SER A 113 6.12 1.99 3.44
N TYR A 114 7.36 2.19 2.99
CA TYR A 114 7.80 1.83 1.65
C TYR A 114 8.85 0.74 1.77
N THR A 115 8.48 -0.47 1.36
CA THR A 115 9.43 -1.58 1.19
C THR A 115 9.95 -1.52 -0.25
N LEU A 116 11.27 -1.34 -0.40
CA LEU A 116 11.93 -1.11 -1.68
C LEU A 116 13.24 -1.89 -1.73
N PRO A 117 13.62 -2.48 -2.88
CA PRO A 117 14.86 -3.21 -2.99
C PRO A 117 16.07 -2.29 -2.87
N THR A 118 17.13 -2.83 -2.26
CA THR A 118 18.41 -2.16 -2.09
C THR A 118 19.54 -2.96 -2.71
N THR A 119 20.64 -2.26 -2.97
CA THR A 119 21.94 -2.83 -3.37
C THR A 119 22.91 -2.65 -2.21
N THR A 120 24.15 -3.15 -2.36
CA THR A 120 25.23 -2.87 -1.40
C THR A 120 25.55 -1.37 -1.25
N SER A 121 25.06 -0.52 -2.16
CA SER A 121 25.24 0.93 -2.16
C SER A 121 23.96 1.69 -1.77
N GLY A 122 22.92 1.00 -1.29
CA GLY A 122 21.62 1.59 -0.96
C GLY A 122 20.58 1.44 -2.07
N LEU A 123 19.54 2.28 -2.05
CA LEU A 123 18.46 2.25 -3.04
C LEU A 123 18.99 2.45 -4.47
N ALA A 124 18.55 1.60 -5.39
CA ALA A 124 18.75 1.82 -6.82
C ALA A 124 18.01 3.08 -7.30
N SER A 125 18.37 3.57 -8.49
CA SER A 125 17.72 4.74 -9.09
C SER A 125 16.20 4.60 -9.24
N SER A 126 15.73 3.37 -9.48
CA SER A 126 14.30 3.04 -9.59
C SER A 126 13.58 3.17 -8.24
N GLY A 127 14.12 2.61 -7.16
CA GLY A 127 13.59 2.81 -5.80
C GLY A 127 13.60 4.29 -5.38
N LEU A 128 14.68 5.01 -5.69
CA LEU A 128 14.73 6.46 -5.47
C LEU A 128 13.67 7.23 -6.27
N ALA A 129 13.32 6.76 -7.47
CA ALA A 129 12.27 7.38 -8.28
C ALA A 129 10.89 7.27 -7.61
N VAL A 130 10.61 6.15 -6.94
CA VAL A 130 9.38 5.96 -6.14
C VAL A 130 9.28 7.03 -5.04
N LEU A 131 10.34 7.21 -4.24
CA LEU A 131 10.35 8.17 -3.13
C LEU A 131 10.33 9.63 -3.62
N LYS A 132 11.00 9.93 -4.74
CA LYS A 132 10.94 11.27 -5.36
C LYS A 132 9.52 11.59 -5.84
N SER A 133 8.83 10.62 -6.44
CA SER A 133 7.43 10.77 -6.83
C SER A 133 6.52 10.96 -5.60
N ALA A 134 6.74 10.21 -4.51
CA ALA A 134 6.04 10.39 -3.23
C ALA A 134 6.16 11.83 -2.71
N ARG A 135 7.39 12.34 -2.62
CA ARG A 135 7.66 13.73 -2.23
C ARG A 135 6.98 14.74 -3.15
N THR A 136 6.95 14.47 -4.46
CA THR A 136 6.33 15.36 -5.46
C THR A 136 4.81 15.39 -5.32
N ALA A 137 4.19 14.25 -5.03
CA ALA A 137 2.77 14.15 -4.73
C ALA A 137 2.40 14.78 -3.37
N GLY A 138 3.39 15.12 -2.53
CA GLY A 138 3.20 15.62 -1.17
C GLY A 138 2.86 14.51 -0.17
N ALA A 139 3.00 13.24 -0.55
CA ALA A 139 2.88 12.12 0.37
C ALA A 139 4.01 12.18 1.40
N GLN A 140 3.65 11.91 2.66
CA GLN A 140 4.65 11.73 3.72
C GLN A 140 5.32 10.37 3.55
N VAL A 141 6.65 10.38 3.55
CA VAL A 141 7.57 9.25 3.40
C VAL A 141 8.42 9.12 4.64
#